data_AF-A0A7J4M8P4-F1
#
_entry.id   AF-A0A7J4M8P4-F1
#
_cell.length_a   1.000
_cell.length_b   1.000
_cell.length_c   1.000
_cell.angle_alpha   90.00
_cell.angle_beta   90.00
_cell.angle_gamma   90.00
#
_symmetry.space_group_name_H-M   'P 1'
#
loop_
_entity.id
_entity.type
_entity.pdbx_description
1 polymer ?
#
loop_
_entity_poly.entity_id
_entity_poly.type
_entity_poly.pdbx_seq_one_letter_code
_entity_poly.pdbx_strand_id
1 'polypeptide(L)'
;MADMHRLSPSSWNRYETCPRMYWLSRQGLPRKAGMAASLGTVIHASIEDVLNMDISNRPKASMGWLPGVGEGFLRDRWNEEKDVFHATPRHGRWKDDRWKDAMDGHRGGIDLLLRWVGVEGLPHDRITAALWTRVQERMIAVEGELISRDGRLGGRVDLLLNDVDDAGQTVAWVVADLKTGRAPEGALKPEVDRQLRFYRDVLLANNPEAPNVRAEGWYTLNRTTWRASNDGVLEDAYAAWEATRPTEEPLDPTPGPDSCGGFCDWKAWCGHWLRWRQTSGRLDEGDFRDAVVRVVRRPAGSSTVEVERLLPGEGLDEVVDGGGRCSMLFVGSALPKLEALMDEDAAAPIFIGSALAKGHQWRVGDWCDVLPWTPHAT
;
A
#
# COMPACT_ATOMS: atom_id res chain seq x y z
N MET A 1 -20.11 16.71 18.03
CA MET A 1 -19.02 17.42 17.32
C MET A 1 -18.87 16.70 15.99
N ALA A 2 -18.98 17.40 14.87
CA ALA A 2 -18.68 16.78 13.58
C ALA A 2 -17.23 16.26 13.64
N ASP A 3 -17.01 15.02 13.25
CA ASP A 3 -15.68 14.42 13.26
C ASP A 3 -14.79 15.24 12.32
N MET A 4 -13.76 15.88 12.87
CA MET A 4 -12.91 16.76 12.10
C MET A 4 -12.08 15.91 11.13
N HIS A 5 -12.06 16.29 9.84
CA HIS A 5 -11.24 15.61 8.83
C HIS A 5 -9.77 15.55 9.29
N ARG A 6 -9.15 14.38 9.13
CA ARG A 6 -7.74 14.14 9.49
C ARG A 6 -6.95 13.70 8.26
N LEU A 7 -5.81 14.34 8.03
CA LEU A 7 -4.88 13.96 6.98
C LEU A 7 -3.84 12.99 7.53
N SER A 8 -3.70 11.84 6.86
CA SER A 8 -2.64 10.86 7.12
C SER A 8 -1.53 10.94 6.07
N PRO A 9 -0.30 10.48 6.36
CA PRO A 9 0.79 10.46 5.39
C PRO A 9 0.44 9.75 4.08
N SER A 10 -0.25 8.61 4.18
CA SER A 10 -0.67 7.85 3.00
C SER A 10 -1.71 8.61 2.20
N SER A 11 -2.62 9.33 2.85
CA SER A 11 -3.61 10.18 2.18
C SER A 11 -2.96 11.40 1.53
N TRP A 12 -1.97 11.99 2.19
CA TRP A 12 -1.19 13.09 1.64
C TRP A 12 -0.41 12.65 0.40
N ASN A 13 0.27 11.50 0.46
CA ASN A 13 0.93 10.92 -0.71
C ASN A 13 -0.04 10.71 -1.89
N ARG A 14 -1.29 10.29 -1.64
CA ARG A 14 -2.30 10.18 -2.71
C ARG A 14 -2.65 11.54 -3.31
N TYR A 15 -2.83 12.56 -2.49
CA TYR A 15 -3.13 13.92 -2.93
C TYR A 15 -2.00 14.47 -3.81
N GLU A 16 -0.75 14.28 -3.38
CA GLU A 16 0.46 14.70 -4.10
C GLU A 16 0.62 13.98 -5.44
N THR A 17 0.24 12.70 -5.53
CA THR A 17 0.19 11.99 -6.80
C THR A 17 -0.89 12.56 -7.73
N CYS A 18 -2.11 12.74 -7.22
CA CYS A 18 -3.21 13.36 -7.94
C CYS A 18 -4.36 13.73 -6.96
N PRO A 19 -4.80 15.01 -6.89
CA PRO A 19 -5.88 15.41 -5.98
C PRO A 19 -7.19 14.67 -6.26
N ARG A 20 -7.52 14.43 -7.54
CA ARG A 20 -8.67 13.60 -7.92
C ARG A 20 -8.57 12.17 -7.39
N MET A 21 -7.36 11.59 -7.35
CA MET A 21 -7.12 10.27 -6.79
C MET A 21 -7.40 10.23 -5.28
N TYR A 22 -6.97 11.27 -4.56
CA TYR A 22 -7.33 11.45 -3.16
C TYR A 22 -8.85 11.55 -2.99
N TRP A 23 -9.52 12.41 -3.76
CA TRP A 23 -10.97 12.59 -3.68
C TRP A 23 -11.74 11.28 -3.93
N LEU A 24 -11.38 10.54 -4.99
CA LEU A 24 -11.98 9.23 -5.31
C LEU A 24 -11.78 8.20 -4.18
N SER A 25 -10.65 8.26 -3.47
CA SER A 25 -10.36 7.38 -2.34
C SER A 25 -11.31 7.55 -1.14
N ARG A 26 -12.07 8.67 -1.11
CA ARG A 26 -13.05 9.04 -0.08
C ARG A 26 -14.51 8.77 -0.46
N GLN A 27 -14.78 8.34 -1.70
CA GLN A 27 -16.14 8.14 -2.20
C GLN A 27 -16.76 6.76 -1.87
N GLY A 28 -16.16 5.99 -0.96
CA GLY A 28 -16.61 4.63 -0.64
C GLY A 28 -16.41 3.61 -1.79
N LEU A 29 -15.64 3.96 -2.82
CA LEU A 29 -15.36 3.08 -3.96
C LEU A 29 -14.54 1.84 -3.54
N PRO A 30 -14.79 0.68 -4.15
CA PRO A 30 -14.15 -0.57 -3.76
C PRO A 30 -12.64 -0.56 -4.04
N ARG A 31 -11.86 -0.79 -2.98
CA ARG A 31 -10.40 -0.87 -3.05
C ARG A 31 -9.95 -2.27 -3.46
N LYS A 32 -8.81 -2.34 -4.14
CA LYS A 32 -8.20 -3.61 -4.53
C LYS A 32 -7.37 -4.19 -3.39
N ALA A 33 -7.67 -5.41 -2.97
CA ALA A 33 -6.76 -6.21 -2.17
C ALA A 33 -5.65 -6.78 -3.08
N GLY A 34 -4.41 -6.50 -2.72
CA GLY A 34 -3.23 -6.89 -3.48
C GLY A 34 -2.28 -7.73 -2.63
N MET A 35 -1.77 -8.83 -3.19
CA MET A 35 -0.90 -9.77 -2.48
C MET A 35 0.31 -9.10 -1.83
N ALA A 36 0.91 -8.09 -2.47
CA ALA A 36 2.06 -7.38 -1.93
C ALA A 36 1.72 -6.54 -0.70
N ALA A 37 0.54 -5.89 -0.70
CA ALA A 37 0.08 -5.10 0.44
C ALA A 37 -0.28 -6.01 1.62
N SER A 38 -1.05 -7.07 1.35
CA SER A 38 -1.41 -8.08 2.37
C SER A 38 -0.18 -8.74 2.99
N LEU A 39 0.84 -9.08 2.18
CA LEU A 39 2.10 -9.59 2.71
C LEU A 39 2.79 -8.59 3.65
N GLY A 40 2.74 -7.29 3.31
CA GLY A 40 3.20 -6.21 4.17
C GLY A 40 2.49 -6.20 5.52
N THR A 41 1.16 -6.19 5.50
CA THR A 41 0.31 -6.22 6.70
C THR A 41 0.66 -7.39 7.62
N VAL A 42 0.76 -8.61 7.06
CA VAL A 42 1.09 -9.82 7.80
C VAL A 42 2.45 -9.73 8.49
N ILE A 43 3.47 -9.26 7.76
CA ILE A 43 4.83 -9.12 8.31
C ILE A 43 4.85 -8.08 9.43
N HIS A 44 4.26 -6.90 9.23
CA HIS A 44 4.24 -5.83 10.24
C HIS A 44 3.54 -6.29 11.51
N ALA A 45 2.30 -6.77 11.37
CA ALA A 45 1.50 -7.24 12.50
C ALA A 45 2.21 -8.36 13.27
N SER A 46 2.85 -9.30 12.57
CA SER A 46 3.60 -10.38 13.25
C SER A 46 4.83 -9.89 14.03
N ILE A 47 5.50 -8.83 13.57
CA ILE A 47 6.64 -8.23 14.27
C ILE A 47 6.13 -7.46 15.50
N GLU A 48 5.03 -6.73 15.33
CA GLU A 48 4.34 -6.00 16.40
C GLU A 48 3.85 -6.96 17.51
N ASP A 49 3.26 -8.10 17.14
CA ASP A 49 2.84 -9.14 18.10
C ASP A 49 4.01 -9.70 18.90
N VAL A 50 5.13 -9.99 18.23
CA VAL A 50 6.34 -10.48 18.90
C VAL A 50 6.95 -9.40 19.80
N LEU A 51 6.86 -8.12 19.44
CA LEU A 51 7.30 -7.03 20.31
C LEU A 51 6.38 -6.83 21.51
N ASN A 52 5.08 -7.05 21.37
CA ASN A 52 4.08 -6.84 22.41
C ASN A 52 3.83 -8.06 23.32
N MET A 53 4.37 -9.24 22.98
CA MET A 53 4.15 -10.44 23.78
C MET A 53 4.75 -10.32 25.20
N ASP A 54 4.05 -10.85 26.19
CA ASP A 54 4.55 -10.95 27.56
C ASP A 54 5.57 -12.09 27.68
N ILE A 55 6.80 -11.74 28.07
CA ILE A 55 7.88 -12.70 28.37
C ILE A 55 8.34 -12.63 29.83
N SER A 56 7.64 -11.91 30.70
CA SER A 56 8.01 -11.72 32.11
C SER A 56 8.23 -13.03 32.88
N ASN A 57 7.45 -14.07 32.53
CA ASN A 57 7.52 -15.40 33.13
C ASN A 57 8.58 -16.32 32.50
N ARG A 58 9.30 -15.87 31.46
CA ARG A 58 10.33 -16.69 30.80
C ARG A 58 11.67 -16.56 31.54
N PRO A 59 12.35 -17.67 31.87
CA PRO A 59 13.69 -17.60 32.46
C PRO A 59 14.65 -16.83 31.56
N LYS A 60 15.42 -15.90 32.12
CA LYS A 60 16.33 -14.99 31.38
C LYS A 60 17.27 -15.71 30.41
N ALA A 61 17.75 -16.89 30.77
CA ALA A 61 18.68 -17.70 29.96
C ALA A 61 17.99 -18.61 28.92
N SER A 62 16.65 -18.65 28.87
CA SER A 62 15.92 -19.50 27.93
C SER A 62 16.13 -19.05 26.49
N MET A 63 16.41 -20.02 25.61
CA MET A 63 16.68 -19.86 24.18
C MET A 63 15.79 -20.83 23.38
N GLY A 64 15.82 -20.73 22.05
CA GLY A 64 15.11 -21.64 21.13
C GLY A 64 13.60 -21.41 21.02
N TRP A 65 13.03 -20.50 21.82
CA TRP A 65 11.60 -20.26 21.88
C TRP A 65 11.10 -19.24 20.84
N LEU A 66 11.91 -18.21 20.52
CA LEU A 66 11.48 -17.10 19.67
C LEU A 66 11.10 -17.53 18.25
N PRO A 67 11.84 -18.41 17.55
CA PRO A 67 11.47 -18.82 16.19
C PRO A 67 10.08 -19.46 16.12
N GLY A 68 9.76 -20.35 17.05
CA GLY A 68 8.46 -21.02 17.07
C GLY A 68 7.31 -20.07 17.44
N VAL A 69 7.55 -19.16 18.38
CA VAL A 69 6.56 -18.13 18.75
C VAL A 69 6.31 -17.15 17.60
N GLY A 70 7.38 -16.65 16.98
CA GLY A 70 7.29 -15.74 15.84
C GLY A 70 6.60 -16.37 14.63
N GLU A 71 6.89 -17.64 14.31
CA GLU A 71 6.17 -18.36 13.26
C GLU A 71 4.68 -18.55 13.60
N GLY A 72 4.36 -18.77 14.88
CA GLY A 72 2.98 -18.82 15.37
C GLY A 72 2.21 -17.55 15.05
N PHE A 73 2.69 -16.40 15.54
CA PHE A 73 2.06 -15.10 15.25
C PHE A 73 1.97 -14.81 13.75
N LEU A 74 3.05 -15.08 13.01
CA LEU A 74 3.05 -14.89 11.56
C LEU A 74 1.98 -15.74 10.87
N ARG A 75 1.77 -16.98 11.32
CA ARG A 75 0.76 -17.88 10.75
C ARG A 75 -0.66 -17.43 11.08
N ASP A 76 -0.88 -16.95 12.30
CA ASP A 76 -2.18 -16.39 12.70
C ASP A 76 -2.51 -15.17 11.84
N ARG A 77 -1.60 -14.20 11.74
CA ARG A 77 -1.78 -13.00 10.90
C ARG A 77 -1.93 -13.32 9.42
N TRP A 78 -1.22 -14.33 8.92
CA TRP A 78 -1.37 -14.80 7.54
C TRP A 78 -2.77 -15.31 7.23
N ASN A 79 -3.35 -16.09 8.15
CA ASN A 79 -4.70 -16.63 7.97
C ASN A 79 -5.75 -15.52 8.10
N GLU A 80 -5.60 -14.63 9.09
CA GLU A 80 -6.49 -13.47 9.26
C GLU A 80 -6.52 -12.58 8.01
N GLU A 81 -5.34 -12.21 7.49
CA GLU A 81 -5.26 -11.39 6.28
C GLU A 81 -5.76 -12.14 5.03
N LYS A 82 -5.57 -13.47 4.96
CA LYS A 82 -6.11 -14.29 3.86
C LYS A 82 -7.64 -14.23 3.83
N ASP A 83 -8.28 -14.27 4.99
CA ASP A 83 -9.74 -14.16 5.10
C ASP A 83 -10.20 -12.76 4.68
N VAL A 84 -9.53 -11.70 5.14
CA VAL A 84 -9.82 -10.31 4.73
C VAL A 84 -9.62 -10.12 3.22
N PHE A 85 -8.56 -10.71 2.64
CA PHE A 85 -8.28 -10.66 1.21
C PHE A 85 -9.41 -11.28 0.39
N HIS A 86 -9.91 -12.46 0.81
CA HIS A 86 -11.01 -13.14 0.13
C HIS A 86 -12.37 -12.47 0.36
N ALA A 87 -12.57 -11.80 1.50
CA ALA A 87 -13.77 -11.02 1.77
C ALA A 87 -13.81 -9.70 0.99
N THR A 88 -12.65 -9.18 0.54
CA THR A 88 -12.57 -7.92 -0.20
C THR A 88 -13.05 -8.11 -1.65
N PRO A 89 -14.17 -7.51 -2.11
CA PRO A 89 -14.79 -7.83 -3.40
C PRO A 89 -13.84 -7.72 -4.61
N ARG A 90 -12.93 -6.75 -4.56
CA ARG A 90 -11.91 -6.54 -5.58
C ARG A 90 -10.59 -7.11 -5.08
N HIS A 91 -10.36 -8.40 -5.31
CA HIS A 91 -9.10 -9.06 -4.96
C HIS A 91 -8.50 -9.81 -6.14
N GLY A 92 -7.18 -10.01 -6.08
CA GLY A 92 -6.44 -10.87 -7.00
C GLY A 92 -6.52 -12.34 -6.59
N ARG A 93 -5.46 -13.11 -6.87
CA ARG A 93 -5.29 -14.45 -6.33
C ARG A 93 -4.38 -14.43 -5.09
N TRP A 94 -4.81 -15.09 -4.02
CA TRP A 94 -3.93 -15.38 -2.89
C TRP A 94 -2.85 -16.39 -3.30
N LYS A 95 -1.61 -16.11 -2.92
CA LYS A 95 -0.44 -16.90 -3.35
C LYS A 95 0.19 -17.58 -2.15
N ASP A 96 -0.23 -18.81 -1.87
CA ASP A 96 0.29 -19.58 -0.73
C ASP A 96 1.81 -19.82 -0.81
N ASP A 97 2.39 -19.84 -2.01
CA ASP A 97 3.84 -19.94 -2.23
C ASP A 97 4.64 -18.73 -1.73
N ARG A 98 3.97 -17.62 -1.41
CA ARG A 98 4.56 -16.41 -0.81
C ARG A 98 4.73 -16.51 0.70
N TRP A 99 4.29 -17.59 1.34
CA TRP A 99 4.54 -17.84 2.77
C TRP A 99 6.02 -17.75 3.13
N LYS A 100 6.91 -18.25 2.25
CA LYS A 100 8.37 -18.14 2.43
C LYS A 100 8.83 -16.68 2.49
N ASP A 101 8.24 -15.81 1.67
CA ASP A 101 8.60 -14.38 1.65
C ASP A 101 8.10 -13.69 2.93
N ALA A 102 6.96 -14.15 3.48
CA ALA A 102 6.45 -13.70 4.78
C ALA A 102 7.42 -14.08 5.90
N MET A 103 7.88 -15.34 5.91
CA MET A 103 8.88 -15.81 6.87
C MET A 103 10.19 -15.04 6.77
N ASP A 104 10.69 -14.81 5.55
CA ASP A 104 11.94 -14.09 5.32
C ASP A 104 11.84 -12.62 5.75
N GLY A 105 10.70 -11.97 5.47
CA GLY A 105 10.41 -10.62 5.93
C GLY A 105 10.29 -10.53 7.45
N HIS A 106 9.58 -11.46 8.09
CA HIS A 106 9.47 -11.54 9.55
C HIS A 106 10.85 -11.67 10.20
N ARG A 107 11.66 -12.64 9.74
CA ARG A 107 13.02 -12.86 10.22
C ARG A 107 13.90 -11.62 10.03
N GLY A 108 13.78 -10.96 8.87
CA GLY A 108 14.49 -9.73 8.60
C GLY A 108 14.12 -8.58 9.53
N GLY A 109 12.85 -8.50 9.97
CA GLY A 109 12.41 -7.58 11.02
C GLY A 109 13.08 -7.86 12.37
N ILE A 110 13.14 -9.13 12.77
CA ILE A 110 13.86 -9.55 13.99
C ILE A 110 15.36 -9.19 13.89
N ASP A 111 16.00 -9.42 12.74
CA ASP A 111 17.40 -9.05 12.52
C ASP A 111 17.65 -7.55 12.69
N LEU A 112 16.73 -6.71 12.19
CA LEU A 112 16.81 -5.26 12.34
C LEU A 112 16.67 -4.82 13.82
N LEU A 113 15.75 -5.45 14.55
CA LEU A 113 15.56 -5.19 15.99
C LEU A 113 16.78 -5.62 16.83
N LEU A 114 17.42 -6.73 16.47
CA LEU A 114 18.67 -7.16 17.13
C LEU A 114 19.81 -6.19 16.82
N ARG A 115 19.97 -5.78 15.56
CA ARG A 115 20.98 -4.80 15.17
C ARG A 115 20.80 -3.48 15.92
N TRP A 116 19.55 -3.06 16.11
CA TRP A 116 19.21 -1.86 16.87
C TRP A 116 19.77 -1.88 18.30
N VAL A 117 19.77 -3.05 18.96
CA VAL A 117 20.39 -3.22 20.29
C VAL A 117 21.86 -3.65 20.23
N GLY A 118 22.52 -3.48 19.08
CA GLY A 118 23.94 -3.76 18.90
C GLY A 118 24.30 -5.25 18.76
N VAL A 119 23.34 -6.10 18.37
CA VAL A 119 23.55 -7.54 18.17
C VAL A 119 23.39 -7.86 16.68
N GLU A 120 24.47 -8.32 16.05
CA GLU A 120 24.46 -8.73 14.64
C GLU A 120 24.82 -10.20 14.47
N GLY A 121 24.19 -10.85 13.49
CA GLY A 121 24.51 -12.23 13.08
C GLY A 121 24.16 -13.31 14.09
N LEU A 122 23.45 -12.99 15.19
CA LEU A 122 23.01 -13.97 16.16
C LEU A 122 21.91 -14.87 15.57
N PRO A 123 22.09 -16.20 15.55
CA PRO A 123 21.02 -17.10 15.13
C PRO A 123 19.77 -16.94 16.00
N HIS A 124 18.58 -16.98 15.40
CA HIS A 124 17.33 -16.66 16.11
C HIS A 124 16.99 -17.67 17.23
N ASP A 125 17.45 -18.91 17.11
CA ASP A 125 17.33 -19.93 18.14
C ASP A 125 18.25 -19.69 19.36
N ARG A 126 19.21 -18.77 19.24
CA ARG A 126 20.15 -18.37 20.32
C ARG A 126 19.73 -17.07 21.02
N ILE A 127 18.62 -16.46 20.61
CA ILE A 127 18.09 -15.26 21.27
C ILE A 127 17.56 -15.67 22.65
N THR A 128 18.16 -15.11 23.69
CA THR A 128 17.73 -15.34 25.07
C THR A 128 16.52 -14.47 25.42
N ALA A 129 15.71 -14.89 26.39
CA ALA A 129 14.66 -14.03 26.94
C ALA A 129 15.22 -12.70 27.44
N ALA A 130 16.40 -12.68 28.10
CA ALA A 130 17.04 -11.45 28.54
C ALA A 130 17.41 -10.50 27.39
N LEU A 131 17.90 -11.02 26.26
CA LEU A 131 18.19 -10.19 25.09
C LEU A 131 16.90 -9.63 24.48
N TRP A 132 15.84 -10.43 24.40
CA TRP A 132 14.57 -9.93 23.89
C TRP A 132 13.94 -8.89 24.81
N THR A 133 14.04 -9.04 26.14
CA THR A 133 13.63 -8.01 27.10
C THR A 133 14.38 -6.70 26.83
N ARG A 134 15.69 -6.75 26.56
CA ARG A 134 16.46 -5.56 26.18
C ARG A 134 15.94 -4.90 24.89
N VAL A 135 15.47 -5.68 23.91
CA VAL A 135 14.80 -5.13 22.71
C VAL A 135 13.51 -4.43 23.09
N GLN A 136 12.63 -5.09 23.87
CA GLN A 136 11.36 -4.52 24.31
C GLN A 136 11.52 -3.25 25.15
N GLU A 137 12.53 -3.20 26.03
CA GLU A 137 12.86 -2.01 26.84
C GLU A 137 13.32 -0.80 26.00
N ARG A 138 13.71 -0.99 24.74
CA ARG A 138 14.00 0.11 23.81
C ARG A 138 12.77 0.59 23.04
N MET A 139 11.60 -0.04 23.18
CA MET A 139 10.38 0.42 22.53
C MET A 139 9.70 1.48 23.39
N ILE A 140 9.39 2.64 22.80
CA ILE A 140 8.51 3.66 23.38
C ILE A 140 7.06 3.35 22.99
N ALA A 141 6.85 2.99 21.73
CA ALA A 141 5.56 2.55 21.21
C ALA A 141 5.74 1.53 20.08
N VAL A 142 4.78 0.62 19.98
CA VAL A 142 4.61 -0.37 18.90
C VAL A 142 3.20 -0.18 18.38
N GLU A 143 3.04 0.09 17.08
CA GLU A 143 1.76 0.39 16.43
C GLU A 143 1.04 1.62 17.03
N GLY A 144 1.80 2.67 17.37
CA GLY A 144 1.29 3.85 18.09
C GLY A 144 0.49 4.82 17.23
N GLU A 145 -0.68 5.26 17.71
CA GLU A 145 -1.41 6.37 17.09
C GLU A 145 -0.70 7.71 17.40
N LEU A 146 -0.42 8.47 16.35
CA LEU A 146 0.18 9.80 16.44
C LEU A 146 -0.75 10.83 15.80
N ILE A 147 -1.29 11.74 16.62
CA ILE A 147 -2.21 12.81 16.20
C ILE A 147 -1.63 14.16 16.61
N SER A 148 -1.67 15.16 15.73
CA SER A 148 -1.28 16.53 16.08
C SER A 148 -2.14 17.09 17.20
N ARG A 149 -1.62 18.04 17.99
CA ARG A 149 -2.37 18.68 19.09
C ARG A 149 -3.72 19.26 18.68
N ASP A 150 -3.83 19.75 17.45
CA ASP A 150 -5.07 20.32 16.91
C ASP A 150 -5.99 19.28 16.25
N GLY A 151 -5.59 18.00 16.19
CA GLY A 151 -6.35 16.88 15.65
C GLY A 151 -6.34 16.72 14.12
N ARG A 152 -5.72 17.66 13.37
CA ARG A 152 -5.85 17.75 11.91
C ARG A 152 -4.95 16.77 11.17
N LEU A 153 -3.79 16.47 11.73
CA LEU A 153 -2.81 15.56 11.17
C LEU A 153 -2.75 14.30 12.03
N GLY A 154 -2.62 13.13 11.41
CA GLY A 154 -2.29 11.95 12.17
C GLY A 154 -2.24 10.66 11.38
N GLY A 155 -1.66 9.65 12.01
CA GLY A 155 -1.49 8.33 11.44
C GLY A 155 -0.98 7.34 12.48
N ARG A 156 -0.47 6.22 12.00
CA ARG A 156 -0.01 5.12 12.84
C ARG A 156 1.46 4.88 12.59
N VAL A 157 2.26 5.01 13.63
CA VAL A 157 3.70 4.77 13.60
C VAL A 157 3.92 3.30 13.90
N ASP A 158 4.60 2.58 13.01
CA ASP A 158 4.89 1.16 13.22
C ASP A 158 5.72 0.97 14.49
N LEU A 159 6.85 1.68 14.63
CA LEU A 159 7.71 1.61 15.80
C LEU A 159 8.24 3.00 16.20
N LEU A 160 8.21 3.28 17.51
CA LEU A 160 8.91 4.40 18.11
C LEU A 160 9.93 3.84 19.11
N LEU A 161 11.21 4.06 18.84
CA LEU A 161 12.32 3.47 19.59
C LEU A 161 13.08 4.53 20.39
N ASN A 162 13.61 4.11 21.53
CA ASN A 162 14.52 4.88 22.36
C ASN A 162 15.99 4.51 22.05
N ASP A 163 16.72 5.44 21.45
CA ASP A 163 18.16 5.35 21.24
C ASP A 163 18.87 5.81 22.52
N VAL A 164 19.81 5.01 23.02
CA VAL A 164 20.50 5.33 24.27
C VAL A 164 21.99 5.11 24.12
N ASP A 165 22.78 5.88 24.88
CA ASP A 165 24.24 5.74 24.93
C ASP A 165 24.70 4.50 25.74
N ASP A 166 26.02 4.34 25.86
CA ASP A 166 26.63 3.25 26.63
C ASP A 166 26.27 3.28 28.14
N ALA A 167 25.85 4.45 28.65
CA ALA A 167 25.41 4.63 30.03
C ALA A 167 23.91 4.37 30.24
N GLY A 168 23.16 4.06 29.18
CA GLY A 168 21.71 3.85 29.25
C GLY A 168 20.89 5.13 29.14
N GLN A 169 21.52 6.29 28.90
CA GLN A 169 20.83 7.58 28.81
C GLN A 169 20.29 7.81 27.40
N THR A 170 19.05 8.31 27.34
CA THR A 170 18.38 8.60 26.06
C THR A 170 19.13 9.68 25.29
N VAL A 171 19.53 9.38 24.06
CA VAL A 171 20.21 10.32 23.14
C VAL A 171 19.32 10.75 21.98
N ALA A 172 18.39 9.88 21.57
CA ALA A 172 17.47 10.18 20.49
C ALA A 172 16.21 9.29 20.56
N TRP A 173 15.15 9.73 19.90
CA TRP A 173 14.05 8.86 19.50
C TRP A 173 14.16 8.53 18.01
N VAL A 174 13.75 7.31 17.65
CA VAL A 174 13.72 6.86 16.26
C VAL A 174 12.30 6.46 15.90
N VAL A 175 11.71 7.18 14.95
CA VAL A 175 10.50 6.76 14.26
C VAL A 175 10.92 5.77 13.17
N ALA A 176 10.55 4.49 13.31
CA ALA A 176 10.82 3.49 12.29
C ALA A 176 9.52 3.04 11.63
N ASP A 177 9.51 3.06 10.30
CA ASP A 177 8.42 2.56 9.46
C ASP A 177 8.92 1.30 8.75
N LEU A 178 8.27 0.17 9.01
CA LEU A 178 8.66 -1.11 8.45
C LEU A 178 8.32 -1.10 6.95
N LYS A 179 9.20 -1.68 6.13
CA LYS A 179 9.03 -1.77 4.68
C LYS A 179 9.31 -3.20 4.21
N THR A 180 8.34 -3.77 3.50
CA THR A 180 8.46 -5.11 2.88
C THR A 180 8.74 -5.05 1.38
N GLY A 181 8.82 -3.84 0.81
CA GLY A 181 9.19 -3.61 -0.57
C GLY A 181 10.70 -3.68 -0.81
N ARG A 182 11.12 -3.43 -2.06
CA ARG A 182 12.54 -3.28 -2.40
C ARG A 182 13.14 -2.08 -1.67
N ALA A 183 14.33 -2.28 -1.10
CA ALA A 183 15.17 -1.19 -0.62
C ALA A 183 15.43 -0.17 -1.74
N PRO A 184 15.56 1.12 -1.41
CA PRO A 184 15.89 2.14 -2.38
C PRO A 184 17.31 1.97 -2.94
N GLU A 185 17.55 2.57 -4.10
CA GLU A 185 18.87 2.74 -4.67
C GLU A 185 19.29 4.20 -4.47
N GLY A 186 20.29 4.45 -3.62
CA GLY A 186 20.85 5.78 -3.35
C GLY A 186 20.04 6.65 -2.38
N ALA A 187 18.74 6.85 -2.60
CA ALA A 187 17.90 7.69 -1.75
C ALA A 187 16.47 7.13 -1.59
N LEU A 188 15.83 7.45 -0.46
CA LEU A 188 14.42 7.15 -0.24
C LEU A 188 13.56 7.76 -1.34
N LYS A 189 12.50 7.03 -1.73
CA LYS A 189 11.51 7.57 -2.65
C LYS A 189 10.80 8.77 -2.01
N PRO A 190 10.42 9.81 -2.78
CA PRO A 190 9.80 11.01 -2.24
C PRO A 190 8.60 10.74 -1.32
N GLU A 191 7.75 9.78 -1.67
CA GLU A 191 6.57 9.40 -0.88
C GLU A 191 6.91 8.74 0.46
N VAL A 192 8.00 7.95 0.52
CA VAL A 192 8.45 7.31 1.76
C VAL A 192 9.14 8.33 2.66
N ASP A 193 9.99 9.16 2.07
CA ASP A 193 10.68 10.24 2.77
C ASP A 193 9.70 11.27 3.36
N ARG A 194 8.67 11.66 2.60
CA ARG A 194 7.58 12.53 3.08
C ARG A 194 6.82 11.89 4.25
N GLN A 195 6.50 10.59 4.17
CA GLN A 195 5.80 9.88 5.25
C GLN A 195 6.61 9.85 6.54
N LEU A 196 7.89 9.53 6.46
CA LEU A 196 8.80 9.49 7.61
C LEU A 196 8.96 10.87 8.26
N ARG A 197 9.16 11.91 7.45
CA ARG A 197 9.25 13.29 7.92
C ARG A 197 7.96 13.77 8.58
N PHE A 198 6.80 13.40 8.03
CA PHE A 198 5.51 13.71 8.64
C PHE A 198 5.42 13.18 10.07
N TYR A 199 5.74 11.90 10.29
CA TYR A 199 5.68 11.32 11.63
C TYR A 199 6.67 11.97 12.59
N ARG A 200 7.91 12.21 12.15
CA ARG A 200 8.91 12.93 12.96
C ARG A 200 8.42 14.30 13.38
N ASP A 201 7.91 15.09 12.43
CA ASP A 201 7.58 16.49 12.67
C ASP A 201 6.32 16.64 13.53
N VAL A 202 5.33 15.77 13.34
CA VAL A 202 4.16 15.71 14.25
C VAL A 202 4.61 15.30 15.66
N LEU A 203 5.52 14.32 15.79
CA LEU A 203 6.04 13.90 17.08
C LEU A 203 6.79 15.04 17.79
N LEU A 204 7.66 15.76 17.08
CA LEU A 204 8.39 16.92 17.58
C LEU A 204 7.45 18.08 17.98
N ALA A 205 6.47 18.40 17.13
CA ALA A 205 5.49 19.45 17.42
C ALA A 205 4.66 19.12 18.68
N ASN A 206 4.36 17.84 18.88
CA ASN A 206 3.66 17.37 20.08
C ASN A 206 4.55 17.37 21.33
N ASN A 207 5.86 17.22 21.18
CA ASN A 207 6.83 17.06 22.27
C ASN A 207 8.03 18.03 22.09
N PRO A 208 7.87 19.32 22.47
CA PRO A 208 8.93 20.33 22.31
C PRO A 208 10.23 20.02 23.05
N GLU A 209 10.14 19.26 24.14
CA GLU A 209 11.28 18.82 24.97
C GLU A 209 11.79 17.43 24.59
N ALA A 210 11.35 16.88 23.45
CA ALA A 210 11.85 15.60 22.97
C ALA A 210 13.38 15.67 22.76
N PRO A 211 14.10 14.55 22.98
CA PRO A 211 15.48 14.45 22.52
C PRO A 211 15.53 14.55 20.99
N ASN A 212 16.72 14.46 20.41
CA ASN A 212 16.84 14.41 18.95
C ASN A 212 15.93 13.32 18.35
N VAL A 213 15.13 13.64 17.33
CA VAL A 213 14.24 12.66 16.69
C VAL A 213 14.69 12.46 15.25
N ARG A 214 14.93 11.20 14.87
CA ARG A 214 15.16 10.82 13.47
C ARG A 214 14.09 9.84 12.99
N ALA A 215 13.89 9.79 11.68
CA ALA A 215 12.95 8.86 11.07
C ALA A 215 13.65 7.97 10.04
N GLU A 216 13.30 6.68 10.02
CA GLU A 216 13.98 5.66 9.24
C GLU A 216 12.98 4.69 8.59
N GLY A 217 13.20 4.35 7.33
CA GLY A 217 12.55 3.23 6.66
C GLY A 217 13.33 1.95 6.91
N TRP A 218 12.68 0.94 7.49
CA TRP A 218 13.28 -0.33 7.89
C TRP A 218 12.88 -1.44 6.92
N TYR A 219 13.77 -1.75 5.96
CA TYR A 219 13.48 -2.69 4.88
C TYR A 219 13.81 -4.12 5.30
N THR A 220 12.78 -4.88 5.63
CA THR A 220 12.90 -6.18 6.28
C THR A 220 13.52 -7.25 5.37
N LEU A 221 13.14 -7.27 4.08
CA LEU A 221 13.69 -8.25 3.12
C LEU A 221 15.20 -8.15 2.97
N ASN A 222 15.72 -6.93 2.83
CA ASN A 222 17.15 -6.67 2.63
C ASN A 222 17.92 -6.42 3.93
N ARG A 223 17.21 -6.30 5.07
CA ARG A 223 17.77 -5.96 6.39
C ARG A 223 18.58 -4.67 6.34
N THR A 224 18.02 -3.62 5.75
CA THR A 224 18.66 -2.30 5.63
C THR A 224 17.78 -1.22 6.24
N THR A 225 18.40 -0.18 6.80
CA THR A 225 17.72 1.00 7.31
C THR A 225 18.11 2.22 6.49
N TRP A 226 17.15 3.11 6.24
CA TRP A 226 17.34 4.28 5.40
C TRP A 226 16.77 5.51 6.09
N ARG A 227 17.63 6.49 6.34
CA ARG A 227 17.25 7.70 7.07
C ARG A 227 16.54 8.69 6.15
N ALA A 228 15.46 9.29 6.66
CA ALA A 228 14.78 10.39 6.01
C ALA A 228 15.61 11.68 6.04
N SER A 229 15.36 12.57 5.09
CA SER A 229 15.94 13.91 5.10
C SER A 229 15.52 14.69 6.36
N ASN A 230 16.35 15.64 6.80
CA ASN A 230 16.08 16.45 8.01
C ASN A 230 15.16 17.65 7.75
N ASP A 231 14.76 17.88 6.50
CA ASP A 231 13.91 19.01 6.13
C ASP A 231 12.53 18.88 6.77
N GLY A 232 11.98 19.99 7.26
CA GLY A 232 10.63 20.04 7.82
C GLY A 232 9.55 19.91 6.75
N VAL A 233 8.42 19.29 7.08
CA VAL A 233 7.28 19.08 6.17
C VAL A 233 5.94 19.48 6.78
N LEU A 234 5.94 20.00 8.01
CA LEU A 234 4.71 20.26 8.76
C LEU A 234 3.85 21.35 8.11
N GLU A 235 4.46 22.42 7.58
CA GLU A 235 3.73 23.48 6.88
C GLU A 235 3.03 22.95 5.62
N ASP A 236 3.75 22.18 4.80
CA ASP A 236 3.19 21.54 3.61
C ASP A 236 2.08 20.54 3.98
N ALA A 237 2.23 19.81 5.08
CA ALA A 237 1.21 18.88 5.57
C ALA A 237 -0.09 19.61 5.95
N TYR A 238 0.00 20.77 6.61
CA TYR A 238 -1.17 21.60 6.90
C TYR A 238 -1.77 22.23 5.64
N ALA A 239 -0.95 22.69 4.70
CA ALA A 239 -1.44 23.17 3.41
C ALA A 239 -2.20 22.08 2.64
N ALA A 240 -1.68 20.85 2.64
CA ALA A 240 -2.37 19.70 2.08
C ALA A 240 -3.65 19.35 2.86
N TRP A 241 -3.66 19.47 4.19
CA TRP A 241 -4.88 19.27 4.97
C TRP A 241 -5.98 20.27 4.57
N GLU A 242 -5.61 21.54 4.40
CA GLU A 242 -6.52 22.60 3.95
C GLU A 242 -7.07 22.32 2.54
N ALA A 243 -6.19 21.91 1.61
CA ALA A 243 -6.56 21.57 0.23
C ALA A 243 -7.36 20.27 0.08
N THR A 244 -7.37 19.42 1.11
CA THR A 244 -8.02 18.10 1.09
C THR A 244 -9.26 18.01 1.97
N ARG A 245 -9.78 19.17 2.41
CA ARG A 245 -11.07 19.25 3.11
C ARG A 245 -12.16 18.55 2.29
N PRO A 246 -13.11 17.86 2.94
CA PRO A 246 -14.20 17.19 2.23
C PRO A 246 -14.96 18.16 1.31
N THR A 247 -15.11 17.78 0.04
CA THR A 247 -15.86 18.52 -0.97
C THR A 247 -16.80 17.57 -1.70
N GLU A 248 -17.99 18.08 -2.07
CA GLU A 248 -18.89 17.38 -2.99
C GLU A 248 -18.31 17.40 -4.41
N GLU A 249 -17.78 18.54 -4.82
CA GLU A 249 -17.12 18.68 -6.11
C GLU A 249 -15.77 17.93 -6.11
N PRO A 250 -15.49 17.16 -7.16
CA PRO A 250 -14.22 16.47 -7.25
C PRO A 250 -13.03 17.42 -7.40
N LEU A 251 -11.93 17.10 -6.72
CA LEU A 251 -10.69 17.87 -6.87
C LEU A 251 -10.09 17.74 -8.27
N ASP A 252 -9.48 18.83 -8.75
CA ASP A 252 -8.83 18.87 -10.06
C ASP A 252 -7.74 17.81 -10.19
N PRO A 253 -7.70 17.06 -11.31
CA PRO A 253 -6.70 16.04 -11.52
C PRO A 253 -5.37 16.67 -11.95
N THR A 254 -4.28 15.92 -11.75
CA THR A 254 -2.96 16.21 -12.33
C THR A 254 -2.51 15.05 -13.21
N PRO A 255 -3.09 14.87 -14.43
CA PRO A 255 -2.73 13.75 -15.30
C PRO A 255 -1.28 13.81 -15.75
N GLY A 256 -0.54 12.72 -15.57
CA GLY A 256 0.86 12.62 -15.93
C GLY A 256 1.37 11.18 -15.89
N PRO A 257 2.67 10.97 -16.20
CA PRO A 257 3.29 9.64 -16.22
C PRO A 257 3.14 8.88 -14.91
N ASP A 258 3.29 9.56 -13.77
CA ASP A 258 3.24 8.92 -12.45
C ASP A 258 1.82 8.78 -11.89
N SER A 259 0.82 9.47 -12.46
CA SER A 259 -0.59 9.39 -12.06
C SER A 259 -1.42 8.55 -13.03
N CYS A 260 -1.80 9.11 -14.17
CA CYS A 260 -2.61 8.45 -15.20
C CYS A 260 -1.82 7.43 -16.03
N GLY A 261 -0.52 7.65 -16.20
CA GLY A 261 0.41 6.68 -16.77
C GLY A 261 0.70 5.52 -15.82
N GLY A 262 0.75 5.81 -14.52
CA GLY A 262 1.10 4.89 -13.44
C GLY A 262 -0.06 4.05 -12.92
N PHE A 263 0.14 3.54 -11.69
CA PHE A 263 -0.85 2.75 -10.97
C PHE A 263 -1.86 3.66 -10.27
N CYS A 264 -3.15 3.47 -10.55
CA CYS A 264 -4.24 4.16 -9.88
C CYS A 264 -5.41 3.18 -9.73
N ASP A 265 -5.85 2.95 -8.49
CA ASP A 265 -6.92 2.00 -8.20
C ASP A 265 -8.29 2.46 -8.73
N TRP A 266 -8.44 3.74 -9.08
CA TRP A 266 -9.73 4.35 -9.38
C TRP A 266 -9.97 4.65 -10.86
N LYS A 267 -9.19 4.04 -11.77
CA LYS A 267 -9.30 4.28 -13.21
C LYS A 267 -10.69 3.97 -13.78
N ALA A 268 -11.41 2.97 -13.26
CA ALA A 268 -12.79 2.66 -13.69
C ALA A 268 -13.79 3.81 -13.42
N TRP A 269 -13.45 4.72 -12.50
CA TRP A 269 -14.28 5.83 -12.03
C TRP A 269 -13.73 7.21 -12.43
N CYS A 270 -12.76 7.27 -13.34
CA CYS A 270 -12.12 8.52 -13.75
C CYS A 270 -11.79 8.53 -15.25
N GLY A 271 -12.41 9.40 -16.03
CA GLY A 271 -12.14 9.54 -17.48
C GLY A 271 -10.79 10.13 -17.84
N HIS A 272 -10.15 10.84 -16.92
CA HIS A 272 -8.94 11.63 -17.20
C HIS A 272 -7.77 10.79 -17.69
N TRP A 273 -7.59 9.56 -17.16
CA TRP A 273 -6.48 8.72 -17.59
C TRP A 273 -6.61 8.31 -19.06
N LEU A 274 -7.83 8.01 -19.51
CA LEU A 274 -8.10 7.56 -20.87
C LEU A 274 -7.82 8.70 -21.88
N ARG A 275 -8.31 9.91 -21.56
CA ARG A 275 -8.02 11.14 -22.32
C ARG A 275 -6.55 11.49 -22.36
N TRP A 276 -5.89 11.47 -21.19
CA TRP A 276 -4.47 11.78 -21.10
C TRP A 276 -3.64 10.79 -21.91
N ARG A 277 -3.93 9.48 -21.81
CA ARG A 277 -3.23 8.47 -22.61
C ARG A 277 -3.46 8.64 -24.11
N GLN A 278 -4.67 9.02 -24.54
CA GLN A 278 -4.92 9.28 -25.97
C GLN A 278 -4.14 10.50 -26.46
N THR A 279 -4.29 11.64 -25.79
CA THR A 279 -3.67 12.91 -26.20
C THR A 279 -2.14 12.88 -26.11
N SER A 280 -1.58 12.09 -25.20
CA SER A 280 -0.13 11.88 -25.09
C SER A 280 0.41 10.77 -26.01
N GLY A 281 -0.43 10.07 -26.77
CA GLY A 281 -0.02 8.96 -27.64
C GLY A 281 0.42 7.69 -26.89
N ARG A 282 -0.04 7.51 -25.64
CA ARG A 282 0.35 6.44 -24.70
C ARG A 282 -0.74 5.40 -24.44
N LEU A 283 -1.82 5.36 -25.24
CA LEU A 283 -2.89 4.35 -25.10
C LEU A 283 -2.35 2.92 -25.12
N ASP A 284 -1.41 2.64 -26.03
CA ASP A 284 -0.85 1.32 -26.28
C ASP A 284 0.54 1.10 -25.65
N GLU A 285 0.94 1.95 -24.72
CA GLU A 285 2.24 1.85 -24.06
C GLU A 285 2.29 0.68 -23.06
N GLY A 286 3.34 -0.14 -23.17
CA GLY A 286 3.66 -1.23 -22.25
C GLY A 286 3.01 -2.57 -22.57
N ASP A 287 3.51 -3.60 -21.88
CA ASP A 287 3.02 -4.98 -21.95
C ASP A 287 1.69 -5.16 -21.17
N PHE A 288 1.47 -4.36 -20.13
CA PHE A 288 0.23 -4.35 -19.35
C PHE A 288 -0.57 -3.09 -19.69
N ARG A 289 -1.80 -3.27 -20.15
CA ARG A 289 -2.64 -2.18 -20.66
C ARG A 289 -3.95 -2.10 -19.92
N ASP A 290 -4.38 -0.85 -19.72
CA ASP A 290 -5.72 -0.51 -19.27
C ASP A 290 -6.54 -0.13 -20.52
N ALA A 291 -7.79 -0.56 -20.58
CA ALA A 291 -8.69 -0.24 -21.67
C ALA A 291 -10.14 -0.12 -21.18
N VAL A 292 -10.93 0.67 -21.90
CA VAL A 292 -12.39 0.60 -21.82
C VAL A 292 -12.86 -0.15 -23.07
N VAL A 293 -13.71 -1.14 -22.91
CA VAL A 293 -14.11 -2.04 -24.00
C VAL A 293 -15.62 -2.27 -24.01
N ARG A 294 -16.15 -2.62 -25.19
CA ARG A 294 -17.49 -3.19 -25.33
C ARG A 294 -17.39 -4.61 -25.88
N VAL A 295 -18.18 -5.53 -25.31
CA VAL A 295 -18.25 -6.89 -25.82
C VAL A 295 -18.97 -6.88 -27.18
N VAL A 296 -18.29 -7.35 -28.22
CA VAL A 296 -18.89 -7.50 -29.56
C VAL A 296 -19.48 -8.89 -29.71
N ARG A 297 -18.71 -9.91 -29.29
CA ARG A 297 -19.14 -11.30 -29.39
C ARG A 297 -18.41 -12.18 -28.38
N ARG A 298 -19.18 -13.02 -27.70
CA ARG A 298 -18.66 -14.15 -26.93
C ARG A 298 -19.32 -15.44 -27.42
N PRO A 299 -18.59 -16.38 -28.05
CA PRO A 299 -19.13 -17.71 -28.34
C PRO A 299 -19.54 -18.43 -27.05
N ALA A 300 -20.62 -19.19 -27.08
CA ALA A 300 -21.11 -19.92 -25.91
C ALA A 300 -20.02 -20.86 -25.35
N GLY A 301 -19.78 -20.79 -24.04
CA GLY A 301 -18.74 -21.57 -23.35
C GLY A 301 -17.30 -21.12 -23.62
N SER A 302 -17.08 -20.05 -24.40
CA SER A 302 -15.74 -19.55 -24.71
C SER A 302 -15.22 -18.62 -23.61
N SER A 303 -13.95 -18.81 -23.27
CA SER A 303 -13.16 -17.87 -22.46
C SER A 303 -12.55 -16.74 -23.32
N THR A 304 -12.58 -16.91 -24.64
CA THR A 304 -12.15 -15.92 -25.62
C THR A 304 -13.33 -15.04 -26.05
N VAL A 305 -13.15 -13.73 -26.00
CA VAL A 305 -14.17 -12.72 -26.26
C VAL A 305 -13.63 -11.70 -27.26
N GLU A 306 -14.42 -11.41 -28.29
CA GLU A 306 -14.15 -10.31 -29.20
C GLU A 306 -14.73 -9.02 -28.61
N VAL A 307 -13.88 -8.00 -28.51
CA VAL A 307 -14.26 -6.70 -27.95
C VAL A 307 -13.87 -5.58 -28.90
N GLU A 308 -14.62 -4.47 -28.86
CA GLU A 308 -14.24 -3.18 -29.43
C GLU A 308 -13.58 -2.37 -28.31
N ARG A 309 -12.37 -1.88 -28.53
CA ARG A 309 -11.75 -0.91 -27.61
C ARG A 309 -12.35 0.46 -27.87
N LEU A 310 -12.69 1.15 -26.79
CA LEU A 310 -13.33 2.45 -26.84
C LEU A 310 -12.31 3.56 -26.60
N LEU A 311 -12.52 4.68 -27.27
CA LEU A 311 -11.78 5.93 -27.12
C LEU A 311 -12.59 6.89 -26.25
N PRO A 312 -11.96 7.89 -25.60
CA PRO A 312 -12.72 8.86 -24.82
C PRO A 312 -13.54 9.77 -25.75
N GLY A 313 -14.75 10.12 -25.30
CA GLY A 313 -15.66 11.06 -25.97
C GLY A 313 -15.47 12.52 -25.54
N GLU A 314 -16.47 13.36 -25.79
CA GLU A 314 -16.46 14.80 -25.44
C GLU A 314 -16.71 15.04 -23.94
N GLY A 315 -17.45 14.15 -23.27
CA GLY A 315 -17.59 14.03 -21.81
C GLY A 315 -16.54 13.10 -21.15
N LEU A 316 -16.29 13.28 -19.85
CA LEU A 316 -15.31 12.45 -19.10
C LEU A 316 -15.81 11.02 -18.85
N ASP A 317 -17.12 10.86 -18.77
CA ASP A 317 -17.85 9.61 -18.68
C ASP A 317 -18.09 8.97 -20.06
N GLU A 318 -18.08 9.79 -21.11
CA GLU A 318 -18.34 9.35 -22.48
C GLU A 318 -17.17 8.58 -23.10
N VAL A 319 -17.53 7.54 -23.85
CA VAL A 319 -16.62 6.74 -24.66
C VAL A 319 -17.26 6.43 -26.01
N VAL A 320 -16.44 6.40 -27.06
CA VAL A 320 -16.85 6.21 -28.46
C VAL A 320 -16.07 5.07 -29.11
N ASP A 321 -16.62 4.52 -30.18
CA ASP A 321 -15.95 3.48 -30.97
C ASP A 321 -14.73 4.04 -31.72
N GLY A 322 -13.80 3.16 -32.12
CA GLY A 322 -12.64 3.55 -32.92
C GLY A 322 -11.29 3.18 -32.32
N GLY A 323 -11.25 2.52 -31.16
CA GLY A 323 -10.03 1.91 -30.62
C GLY A 323 -9.68 0.60 -31.32
N GLY A 324 -10.60 0.06 -32.13
CA GLY A 324 -10.41 -1.14 -32.93
C GLY A 324 -10.71 -2.43 -32.16
N ARG A 325 -10.97 -3.48 -32.93
CA ARG A 325 -11.32 -4.80 -32.39
C ARG A 325 -10.09 -5.58 -31.98
N CYS A 326 -10.21 -6.29 -30.86
CA CYS A 326 -9.23 -7.29 -30.46
C CYS A 326 -9.89 -8.48 -29.78
N SER A 327 -9.16 -9.59 -29.75
CA SER A 327 -9.54 -10.77 -28.99
C SER A 327 -8.92 -10.73 -27.60
N MET A 328 -9.71 -11.03 -26.57
CA MET A 328 -9.28 -11.12 -25.18
C MET A 328 -9.58 -12.51 -24.62
N LEU A 329 -8.60 -13.12 -23.93
CA LEU A 329 -8.74 -14.38 -23.20
C LEU A 329 -8.94 -14.08 -21.71
N PHE A 330 -10.13 -14.36 -21.20
CA PHE A 330 -10.48 -14.22 -19.79
C PHE A 330 -10.19 -15.54 -19.05
N VAL A 331 -9.40 -15.49 -17.97
CA VAL A 331 -9.03 -16.68 -17.19
C VAL A 331 -9.23 -16.46 -15.70
N GLY A 332 -9.49 -17.55 -14.96
CA GLY A 332 -9.70 -17.50 -13.52
C GLY A 332 -10.92 -16.64 -13.16
N SER A 333 -10.79 -15.82 -12.12
CA SER A 333 -11.83 -14.93 -11.59
C SER A 333 -12.23 -13.81 -12.55
N ALA A 334 -11.48 -13.53 -13.62
CA ALA A 334 -11.84 -12.51 -14.59
C ALA A 334 -13.05 -12.90 -15.44
N LEU A 335 -13.23 -14.19 -15.75
CA LEU A 335 -14.34 -14.64 -16.60
C LEU A 335 -15.70 -14.52 -15.89
N PRO A 336 -15.89 -15.02 -14.65
CA PRO A 336 -17.14 -14.82 -13.92
C PRO A 336 -17.50 -13.35 -13.70
N LYS A 337 -16.49 -12.48 -13.50
CA LYS A 337 -16.70 -11.02 -13.39
C LYS A 337 -17.24 -10.43 -14.70
N LEU A 338 -16.68 -10.83 -15.84
CA LEU A 338 -17.19 -10.41 -17.14
C LEU A 338 -18.63 -10.91 -17.36
N GLU A 339 -18.90 -12.18 -17.05
CA GLU A 339 -20.22 -12.77 -17.21
C GLU A 339 -21.28 -12.02 -16.39
N ALA A 340 -20.99 -11.72 -15.12
CA ALA A 340 -21.87 -10.93 -14.27
C ALA A 340 -22.20 -9.55 -14.88
N LEU A 341 -21.20 -8.85 -15.42
CA LEU A 341 -21.42 -7.55 -16.07
C LEU A 341 -22.24 -7.68 -17.36
N MET A 342 -22.03 -8.75 -18.14
CA MET A 342 -22.81 -9.00 -19.35
C MET A 342 -24.27 -9.37 -19.06
N ASP A 343 -24.51 -10.07 -17.94
CA ASP A 343 -25.85 -10.42 -17.47
C ASP A 343 -26.61 -9.19 -16.94
N GLU A 344 -25.89 -8.23 -16.35
CA GLU A 344 -26.43 -6.93 -15.92
C GLU A 344 -26.75 -6.01 -17.12
N ASP A 345 -25.76 -5.76 -18.00
CA ASP A 345 -25.93 -5.02 -19.24
C ASP A 345 -24.86 -5.40 -20.28
N ALA A 346 -25.24 -6.21 -21.25
CA ALA A 346 -24.36 -6.68 -22.31
C ALA A 346 -23.77 -5.58 -23.21
N ALA A 347 -24.39 -4.40 -23.26
CA ALA A 347 -23.93 -3.28 -24.09
C ALA A 347 -23.08 -2.26 -23.33
N ALA A 348 -23.07 -2.32 -21.99
CA ALA A 348 -22.35 -1.38 -21.15
C ALA A 348 -20.82 -1.42 -21.39
N PRO A 349 -20.15 -0.26 -21.39
CA PRO A 349 -18.70 -0.22 -21.40
C PRO A 349 -18.08 -0.83 -20.13
N ILE A 350 -17.02 -1.61 -20.31
CA ILE A 350 -16.32 -2.31 -19.23
C ILE A 350 -14.89 -1.80 -19.16
N PHE A 351 -14.45 -1.44 -17.95
CA PHE A 351 -13.05 -1.17 -17.66
C PHE A 351 -12.29 -2.48 -17.47
N ILE A 352 -11.23 -2.66 -18.28
CA ILE A 352 -10.27 -3.74 -18.15
C ILE A 352 -8.94 -3.13 -17.69
N GLY A 353 -8.55 -3.42 -16.45
CA GLY A 353 -7.30 -2.92 -15.87
C GLY A 353 -6.19 -3.97 -15.93
N SER A 354 -4.99 -3.56 -16.35
CA SER A 354 -3.77 -4.38 -16.34
C SER A 354 -3.84 -5.69 -17.14
N ALA A 355 -4.55 -5.69 -18.29
CA ALA A 355 -4.53 -6.81 -19.21
C ALA A 355 -3.14 -6.99 -19.83
N LEU A 356 -2.66 -8.22 -19.93
CA LEU A 356 -1.39 -8.52 -20.59
C LEU A 356 -1.62 -8.49 -22.11
N ALA A 357 -1.17 -7.42 -22.76
CA ALA A 357 -1.32 -7.16 -24.18
C ALA A 357 -0.11 -7.65 -24.99
N LYS A 358 0.40 -8.84 -24.68
CA LYS A 358 1.55 -9.45 -25.36
C LYS A 358 1.09 -10.56 -26.30
N GLY A 359 1.35 -10.39 -27.60
CA GLY A 359 0.95 -11.34 -28.65
C GLY A 359 -0.34 -10.94 -29.37
N HIS A 360 -0.98 -11.89 -30.06
CA HIS A 360 -2.19 -11.64 -30.87
C HIS A 360 -3.48 -11.53 -30.06
N GLN A 361 -3.47 -11.93 -28.78
CA GLN A 361 -4.63 -11.95 -27.91
C GLN A 361 -4.25 -11.36 -26.55
N TRP A 362 -5.07 -10.45 -26.02
CA TRP A 362 -4.84 -9.90 -24.69
C TRP A 362 -5.29 -10.91 -23.64
N ARG A 363 -4.52 -11.07 -22.57
CA ARG A 363 -4.86 -11.98 -21.46
C ARG A 363 -5.36 -11.20 -20.25
N VAL A 364 -6.56 -11.53 -19.82
CA VAL A 364 -7.23 -10.95 -18.65
C VAL A 364 -7.35 -12.03 -17.58
N GLY A 365 -6.58 -11.92 -16.50
CA GLY A 365 -6.52 -12.95 -15.45
C GLY A 365 -6.90 -12.44 -14.07
N ASP A 366 -6.61 -13.23 -13.03
CA ASP A 366 -6.96 -12.90 -11.64
C ASP A 366 -6.39 -11.56 -11.15
N TRP A 367 -5.28 -11.09 -11.73
CA TRP A 367 -4.67 -9.81 -11.37
C TRP A 367 -5.37 -8.61 -12.02
N CYS A 368 -6.18 -8.83 -13.05
CA CYS A 368 -6.83 -7.77 -13.81
C CYS A 368 -8.06 -7.26 -13.09
N ASP A 369 -8.38 -5.99 -13.32
CA ASP A 369 -9.70 -5.47 -13.00
C ASP A 369 -10.64 -5.69 -14.19
N VAL A 370 -11.85 -6.13 -13.87
CA VAL A 370 -12.97 -6.24 -14.81
C VAL A 370 -14.13 -5.59 -14.07
N LEU A 371 -14.40 -4.33 -14.40
CA LEU A 371 -15.30 -3.46 -13.63
C LEU A 371 -16.21 -2.68 -14.59
N PRO A 372 -17.39 -2.25 -14.15
CA PRO A 372 -18.19 -1.33 -14.95
C PRO A 372 -17.44 -0.01 -15.14
N TRP A 373 -17.44 0.53 -16.35
CA TRP A 373 -16.93 1.87 -16.60
C TRP A 373 -17.96 2.88 -16.09
N THR A 374 -17.67 3.51 -14.96
CA THR A 374 -18.58 4.46 -14.30
C THR A 374 -17.84 5.71 -13.83
N PRO A 375 -17.24 6.50 -14.74
CA PRO A 375 -16.57 7.72 -14.33
C PRO A 375 -17.51 8.66 -13.60
N HIS A 376 -17.02 9.25 -12.52
CA HIS A 376 -17.67 10.43 -11.98
C HIS A 376 -17.43 11.56 -12.99
N ALA A 377 -18.41 11.83 -13.84
CA ALA A 377 -18.52 13.13 -14.50
C ALA A 377 -18.58 14.20 -13.40
N THR A 378 -17.98 15.37 -13.66
CA THR A 378 -17.88 16.50 -12.74
C THR A 378 -19.07 16.65 -11.82
#